data_AF-A0A0G3CC34-F1
#
_entry.id   AF-A0A0G3CC34-F1
#
_cell.length_a   1.000
_cell.length_b   1.000
_cell.length_c   1.000
_cell.angle_alpha   90.00
_cell.angle_beta   90.00
_cell.angle_gamma   90.00
#
_symmetry.space_group_name_H-M   'P 1'
#
loop_
_entity.id
_entity.type
_entity.pdbx_description
1 polymer ?
#
loop_
_entity_poly.entity_id
_entity_poly.type
_entity_poly.pdbx_seq_one_letter_code
_entity_poly.pdbx_strand_id
1 'polypeptide(L)'
;MSCIEQMKYTIHLQRISFKEAREYIEKNSDEVYYVSPGYKIFKNYYIIGIPPIAMGAKGNALIFPYTKPCHGSFVLSIDNEDSIKEINRLRETGEKKATTSAKKSKPAKSSRAPLTSYEDMWKK
;
A
#
# COMPACT_ATOMS: atom_id res chain seq x y z
N MET A 1 -4.10 9.36 -21.83
CA MET A 1 -3.98 9.55 -20.36
C MET A 1 -4.54 8.29 -19.71
N SER A 2 -3.72 7.35 -19.23
CA SER A 2 -4.23 6.18 -18.51
C SER A 2 -4.59 6.61 -17.08
N CYS A 3 -5.80 7.14 -16.90
CA CYS A 3 -6.28 7.53 -15.59
C CYS A 3 -6.71 6.27 -14.82
N ILE A 4 -6.10 6.02 -13.66
CA ILE A 4 -6.56 5.00 -12.72
C ILE A 4 -8.05 5.20 -12.38
N GLU A 5 -8.49 6.46 -12.38
CA GLU A 5 -9.88 6.86 -12.13
C GLU A 5 -10.88 6.38 -13.19
N GLN A 6 -10.42 6.04 -14.40
CA GLN A 6 -11.28 5.51 -15.47
C GLN A 6 -11.38 3.97 -15.44
N MET A 7 -10.56 3.30 -14.63
CA MET A 7 -10.62 1.86 -14.44
C MET A 7 -11.62 1.50 -13.34
N LYS A 8 -12.17 0.28 -13.38
CA LYS A 8 -12.93 -0.24 -12.25
C LYS A 8 -11.95 -0.58 -11.12
N TYR A 9 -11.92 0.28 -10.09
CA TYR A 9 -11.11 0.06 -8.90
C TYR A 9 -12.00 -0.09 -7.67
N THR A 10 -11.52 -0.90 -6.72
CA THR A 10 -12.10 -1.02 -5.39
C THR A 10 -11.21 -0.30 -4.40
N ILE A 11 -11.79 0.55 -3.56
CA ILE A 11 -11.07 1.22 -2.48
C ILE A 11 -11.20 0.38 -1.21
N HIS A 12 -10.06 -0.02 -0.63
CA HIS A 12 -10.04 -0.79 0.62
C HIS A 12 -9.87 0.07 1.86
N LEU A 13 -8.96 1.04 1.79
CA LEU A 13 -8.66 1.98 2.87
C LEU A 13 -8.47 3.38 2.29
N GLN A 14 -8.82 4.39 3.09
CA GLN A 14 -8.77 5.80 2.70
C GLN A 14 -8.11 6.62 3.80
N ARG A 15 -7.36 7.67 3.40
CA ARG A 15 -6.75 8.65 4.31
C ARG A 15 -5.84 8.01 5.36
N ILE A 16 -5.04 7.05 4.94
CA ILE A 16 -4.11 6.33 5.82
C ILE A 16 -2.67 6.78 5.60
N SER A 17 -1.79 6.41 6.52
CA SER A 17 -0.34 6.57 6.38
C SER A 17 0.26 5.52 5.44
N PHE A 18 1.47 5.79 4.91
CA PHE A 18 2.23 4.81 4.13
C PHE A 18 2.50 3.51 4.89
N LYS A 19 2.64 3.59 6.21
CA LYS A 19 2.88 2.41 7.06
C LYS A 19 1.64 1.52 7.12
N GLU A 20 0.48 2.10 7.35
CA GLU A 20 -0.79 1.36 7.39
C GLU A 20 -1.13 0.76 6.02
N ALA A 21 -0.84 1.49 4.94
CA ALA A 21 -1.04 0.98 3.58
C ALA A 21 -0.22 -0.30 3.35
N ARG A 22 1.05 -0.29 3.75
CA ARG A 22 1.94 -1.44 3.65
C ARG A 22 1.42 -2.62 4.48
N GLU A 23 1.10 -2.39 5.75
CA GLU A 23 0.62 -3.44 6.65
C GLU A 23 -0.68 -4.07 6.16
N TYR A 24 -1.57 -3.28 5.55
CA TYR A 24 -2.79 -3.81 4.94
C TYR A 24 -2.47 -4.72 3.75
N ILE A 25 -1.61 -4.26 2.85
CA ILE A 25 -1.23 -5.02 1.65
C ILE A 25 -0.55 -6.34 2.04
N GLU A 26 0.33 -6.31 3.04
CA GLU A 26 1.02 -7.50 3.55
C GLU A 26 0.07 -8.54 4.16
N LYS A 27 -1.03 -8.12 4.77
CA LYS A 27 -1.99 -9.02 5.43
C LYS A 27 -3.09 -9.54 4.51
N ASN A 28 -3.46 -8.76 3.49
CA ASN A 28 -4.63 -9.02 2.65
C ASN A 28 -4.31 -9.53 1.24
N SER A 29 -3.03 -9.74 0.92
CA SER A 29 -2.56 -10.22 -0.39
C SER A 29 -1.98 -11.62 -0.28
N ASP A 30 -2.14 -12.41 -1.33
CA ASP A 30 -1.58 -13.77 -1.40
C ASP A 30 -0.07 -13.70 -1.67
N GLU A 31 0.34 -12.75 -2.52
CA GLU A 31 1.73 -12.45 -2.83
C GLU A 31 2.03 -10.98 -2.57
N VAL A 32 3.22 -10.70 -2.04
CA VAL A 32 3.67 -9.33 -1.72
C VAL A 32 5.02 -9.07 -2.36
N TYR A 33 5.09 -7.95 -3.07
CA TYR A 33 6.27 -7.47 -3.78
C TYR A 33 6.65 -6.09 -3.24
N TYR A 34 7.93 -5.85 -3.01
CA TYR A 34 8.40 -4.51 -2.67
C TYR A 34 8.99 -3.83 -3.89
N VAL A 35 8.58 -2.59 -4.10
CA VAL A 35 9.06 -1.75 -5.20
C VAL A 35 9.66 -0.46 -4.67
N SER A 36 10.63 0.07 -5.41
CA SER A 36 11.18 1.39 -5.16
C SER A 36 10.17 2.48 -5.53
N PRO A 37 10.20 3.65 -4.85
CA PRO A 37 9.45 4.82 -5.27
C PRO A 37 9.79 5.18 -6.72
N GLY A 38 8.79 5.63 -7.48
CA GLY A 38 8.96 5.88 -8.92
C GLY A 38 8.85 4.62 -9.77
N TYR A 39 8.51 3.45 -9.20
CA TYR A 39 8.14 2.28 -9.99
C TYR A 39 6.91 2.59 -10.85
N LYS A 40 6.96 2.15 -12.11
CA LYS A 40 5.98 2.49 -13.13
C LYS A 40 4.99 1.34 -13.33
N ILE A 41 3.72 1.60 -13.03
CA ILE A 41 2.60 0.69 -13.25
C ILE A 41 1.69 1.22 -14.38
N PHE A 42 1.00 0.30 -15.06
CA PHE A 42 -0.01 0.61 -16.08
C PHE A 42 0.48 1.60 -17.15
N LYS A 43 1.73 1.40 -17.60
CA LYS A 43 2.45 2.18 -18.62
C LYS A 43 2.72 3.66 -18.34
N ASN A 44 1.93 4.39 -17.55
CA ASN A 44 2.10 5.84 -17.35
C ASN A 44 1.90 6.31 -15.91
N TYR A 45 1.69 5.41 -14.94
CA TYR A 45 1.50 5.82 -13.54
C TYR A 45 2.70 5.46 -12.68
N TYR A 46 3.19 6.43 -11.91
CA TYR A 46 4.32 6.25 -11.01
C TYR A 46 3.82 6.07 -9.59
N ILE A 47 4.28 5.01 -8.94
CA ILE A 47 3.99 4.76 -7.53
C ILE A 47 4.75 5.77 -6.68
N ILE A 48 4.01 6.52 -5.87
CA ILE A 48 4.52 7.49 -4.93
C ILE A 48 4.37 6.92 -3.52
N GLY A 49 5.48 6.89 -2.77
CA GLY A 49 5.47 6.50 -1.37
C GLY A 49 6.86 6.45 -0.75
N ILE A 50 6.90 6.11 0.54
CA ILE A 50 8.13 5.95 1.29
C ILE A 50 8.60 4.49 1.18
N PRO A 51 9.83 4.22 0.72
CA PRO A 51 10.34 2.85 0.65
C PRO A 51 10.41 2.21 2.04
N PRO A 52 10.14 0.89 2.17
CA PRO A 52 9.70 -0.02 1.12
C PRO A 52 8.20 0.11 0.83
N ILE A 53 7.84 0.18 -0.46
CA ILE A 53 6.45 0.24 -0.92
C ILE A 53 5.97 -1.16 -1.25
N ALA A 54 4.94 -1.64 -0.55
CA ALA A 54 4.35 -2.95 -0.81
C ALA A 54 3.33 -2.89 -1.94
N MET A 55 3.40 -3.86 -2.84
CA MET A 55 2.46 -4.17 -3.90
C MET A 55 1.94 -5.58 -3.65
N GLY A 56 0.63 -5.75 -3.64
CA GLY A 56 -0.02 -7.02 -3.37
C GLY A 56 -0.63 -7.62 -4.62
N ALA A 57 -0.53 -8.94 -4.78
CA ALA A 57 -1.37 -9.67 -5.72
C ALA A 57 -2.35 -10.55 -4.94
N LYS A 58 -3.63 -10.48 -5.31
CA LYS A 58 -4.69 -11.32 -4.76
C LYS A 58 -5.45 -11.96 -5.92
N GLY A 59 -5.07 -13.20 -6.26
CA GLY A 59 -5.48 -13.82 -7.52
C GLY A 59 -5.10 -12.94 -8.73
N ASN A 60 -6.10 -12.42 -9.43
CA ASN A 60 -5.92 -11.52 -10.58
C ASN A 60 -5.89 -10.05 -10.21
N ALA A 61 -6.25 -9.69 -8.98
CA ALA A 61 -6.37 -8.30 -8.56
C ALA A 61 -5.04 -7.78 -8.01
N LEU A 62 -4.57 -6.66 -8.57
CA LEU A 62 -3.39 -5.94 -8.07
C LEU A 62 -3.82 -4.94 -7.00
N ILE A 63 -3.25 -5.05 -5.81
CA ILE A 63 -3.48 -4.17 -4.66
C ILE A 63 -2.27 -3.27 -4.49
N PHE A 64 -2.47 -1.95 -4.45
CA PHE A 64 -1.36 -1.00 -4.37
C PHE A 64 -1.74 0.30 -3.64
N PRO A 65 -0.76 1.00 -3.05
CA PRO A 65 -0.98 2.29 -2.46
C PRO A 65 -1.10 3.36 -3.56
N TYR A 66 -2.12 4.19 -3.44
CA TYR A 66 -2.37 5.31 -4.34
C TYR A 66 -2.46 6.59 -3.50
N THR A 67 -1.54 7.52 -3.73
CA THR A 67 -1.43 8.73 -2.91
C THR A 67 -1.93 9.95 -3.68
N LYS A 68 -2.98 10.59 -3.16
CA LYS A 68 -3.44 11.90 -3.65
C LYS A 68 -2.86 13.01 -2.76
N PRO A 69 -2.23 14.06 -3.32
CA PRO A 69 -1.66 15.15 -2.53
C PRO A 69 -2.64 15.80 -1.54
N CYS A 70 -3.92 15.95 -1.93
CA CYS A 70 -4.93 16.65 -1.14
C CYS A 70 -5.64 15.77 -0.10
N HIS A 71 -5.58 14.44 -0.24
CA HIS A 71 -6.42 13.52 0.55
C HIS A 71 -5.65 12.36 1.19
N GLY A 72 -4.33 12.35 1.08
CA GLY A 72 -3.47 11.31 1.65
C GLY A 72 -3.41 10.04 0.82
N SER A 73 -3.02 8.94 1.47
CA SER A 73 -2.85 7.64 0.82
C SER A 73 -4.10 6.78 0.92
N PHE A 74 -4.34 6.03 -0.15
CA PHE A 74 -5.43 5.08 -0.34
C PHE A 74 -4.83 3.72 -0.65
N VAL A 75 -5.56 2.65 -0.35
CA VAL A 75 -5.25 1.32 -0.89
C VAL A 75 -6.31 0.97 -1.91
N LEU A 76 -5.87 0.77 -3.15
CA LEU A 76 -6.74 0.41 -4.26
C LEU A 76 -6.48 -1.02 -4.68
N SER A 77 -7.52 -1.69 -5.17
CA SER A 77 -7.43 -2.95 -5.87
C SER A 77 -8.04 -2.81 -7.25
N ILE A 78 -7.33 -3.30 -8.26
CA ILE A 78 -7.77 -3.30 -9.66
C ILE A 78 -7.68 -4.73 -10.17
N ASP A 79 -8.79 -5.18 -10.76
CA ASP A 79 -8.89 -6.46 -11.45
C ASP A 79 -9.15 -6.18 -12.94
N ASN A 80 -8.07 -6.24 -13.73
CA ASN A 80 -8.10 -5.99 -15.17
C ASN A 80 -6.94 -6.74 -15.87
N GLU A 81 -6.98 -6.89 -17.19
CA GLU A 81 -5.92 -7.57 -17.95
C GLU A 81 -4.54 -6.96 -17.73
N ASP A 82 -4.46 -5.62 -17.60
CA ASP A 82 -3.20 -4.95 -17.34
C ASP A 82 -2.67 -5.23 -15.92
N SER A 83 -3.54 -5.50 -14.95
CA SER A 83 -3.12 -5.89 -13.60
C SER A 83 -2.44 -7.25 -13.59
N ILE A 84 -2.97 -8.21 -14.38
CA ILE A 84 -2.37 -9.53 -14.55
C ILE A 84 -0.98 -9.42 -15.19
N LYS A 85 -0.83 -8.56 -16.21
CA LYS A 85 0.48 -8.30 -16.85
C LYS A 85 1.49 -7.71 -15.86
N GLU A 86 1.08 -6.73 -15.05
CA GLU A 86 1.98 -6.15 -14.03
C GLU A 86 2.32 -7.14 -12.92
N ILE A 87 1.38 -8.00 -12.49
CA ILE A 87 1.66 -9.07 -11.52
C ILE A 87 2.72 -10.04 -12.08
N ASN A 88 2.60 -10.44 -13.35
CA ASN A 88 3.60 -11.30 -13.98
C ASN A 88 4.98 -10.61 -14.07
N ARG A 89 5.01 -9.32 -14.42
CA ARG A 89 6.25 -8.54 -14.42
C ARG A 89 6.87 -8.42 -13.03
N LEU A 90 6.05 -8.23 -11.99
CA LEU A 90 6.50 -8.21 -10.59
C LEU A 90 7.01 -9.57 -10.14
N ARG A 91 6.43 -10.67 -10.62
CA ARG A 91 6.93 -12.04 -10.37
C ARG A 91 8.31 -12.30 -10.95
N GLU A 92 8.62 -11.69 -12.09
CA GLU A 92 9.92 -11.79 -12.77
C GLU A 92 10.97 -10.84 -12.19
N THR A 93 10.58 -9.62 -11.83
CA THR A 93 11.50 -8.53 -11.43
C THR A 93 11.66 -8.38 -9.92
N GLY A 94 10.64 -8.79 -9.15
CA GLY A 94 10.54 -8.47 -7.74
C GLY A 94 11.36 -9.40 -6.83
N GLU A 95 11.98 -8.82 -5.81
CA GLU A 95 12.43 -9.56 -4.63
C GLU A 95 11.19 -10.02 -3.84
N LYS A 96 10.84 -11.29 -3.97
CA LYS A 96 9.68 -11.88 -3.29
C LYS A 96 9.92 -11.92 -1.77
N LYS A 97 8.98 -11.35 -1.00
CA LYS A 97 8.67 -11.94 0.31
C LYS A 97 7.56 -12.95 0.09
N ALA A 98 7.89 -14.23 0.16
CA ALA A 98 6.89 -15.28 0.35
C ALA A 98 6.35 -15.14 1.79
N THR A 99 5.25 -14.41 1.96
CA THR A 99 4.51 -14.42 3.23
C THR A 99 3.67 -15.68 3.28
N THR A 100 4.19 -16.71 3.94
CA THR A 100 3.40 -17.86 4.38
C THR A 100 2.29 -17.35 5.31
N SER A 101 1.04 -17.52 4.86
CA SER A 101 -0.16 -17.31 5.67
C SER A 101 -0.07 -18.10 6.97
N ALA A 102 0.14 -17.40 8.08
CA ALA A 102 -0.06 -17.95 9.42
C ALA A 102 -1.11 -17.11 10.17
N LYS A 103 -2.34 -17.62 10.12
CA LYS A 103 -3.40 -17.34 11.11
C LYS A 103 -2.80 -17.28 12.52
N LYS A 104 -2.89 -16.12 13.19
CA LYS A 104 -3.21 -16.07 14.63
C LYS A 104 -3.67 -14.68 15.06
N SER A 105 -4.91 -14.67 15.50
CA SER A 105 -5.60 -13.65 16.27
C SER A 105 -4.88 -13.30 17.58
N LYS A 106 -4.72 -11.99 17.87
CA LYS A 106 -5.09 -11.32 19.14
C LYS A 106 -4.74 -9.81 19.11
N PRO A 107 -5.49 -8.96 19.82
CA PRO A 107 -5.39 -7.50 19.74
C PRO A 107 -4.25 -6.97 20.61
N ALA A 108 -3.41 -6.10 20.06
CA ALA A 108 -2.34 -5.46 20.81
C ALA A 108 -2.72 -4.00 21.13
N LYS A 109 -2.91 -3.78 22.44
CA LYS A 109 -3.09 -2.52 23.16
C LYS A 109 -2.36 -1.32 22.56
N SER A 110 -3.11 -0.22 22.45
CA SER A 110 -2.62 1.16 22.39
C SER A 110 -1.60 1.44 23.51
N SER A 111 -0.33 1.63 23.13
CA SER A 111 0.67 2.27 23.98
C SER A 111 0.67 3.76 23.65
N ARG A 112 -0.13 4.52 24.38
CA ARG A 112 -0.15 5.99 24.36
C ARG A 112 1.18 6.49 24.92
N ALA A 113 2.05 7.03 24.08
CA ALA A 113 3.17 7.85 24.56
C ALA A 113 2.59 9.10 25.24
N PRO A 114 3.22 9.66 26.29
CA PRO A 114 2.68 10.83 26.98
C PRO A 114 2.72 12.01 26.02
N LEU A 115 1.58 12.67 25.80
CA LEU A 115 1.58 14.02 25.24
C LEU A 115 2.25 14.92 26.28
N THR A 116 3.48 15.35 26.01
CA THR A 116 3.98 16.58 26.61
C THR A 116 3.09 17.71 26.09
N SER A 117 2.35 18.33 27.01
CA SER A 117 1.45 19.44 26.72
C SER A 117 2.25 20.60 26.10
N TYR A 118 1.70 21.19 25.04
CA TYR A 118 2.27 22.37 24.37
C TYR A 118 2.36 23.60 25.31
N GLU A 119 1.65 23.58 26.44
CA GLU A 119 1.68 24.66 27.43
C GLU A 119 2.95 24.70 28.29
N ASP A 120 3.74 23.62 28.35
CA ASP A 120 4.97 23.58 29.16
C ASP A 120 6.19 24.17 28.44
N MET A 121 6.07 24.53 27.15
CA MET A 121 7.20 25.04 26.35
C MET A 121 7.54 26.51 26.57
N TRP A 122 6.67 27.32 27.20
CA TRP A 122 6.85 28.78 27.30
C TRP A 122 7.05 29.30 28.73
N LYS A 123 7.30 28.43 29.71
CA LYS A 123 7.76 28.83 31.04
C LYS A 123 9.29 28.78 31.14
N LYS A 124 9.96 29.80 30.59
CA LYS A 124 11.17 30.39 31.19
C LYS A 124 11.51 31.73 30.58
#